data_AF-A0ABD6A4S4-F1
#
_entry.id   AF-A0ABD6A4S4-F1
#
_cell.length_a   1.000
_cell.length_b   1.000
_cell.length_c   1.000
_cell.angle_alpha   90.00
_cell.angle_beta   90.00
_cell.angle_gamma   90.00
#
_symmetry.space_group_name_H-M   'P 1'
#
loop_
_entity.id
_entity.type
_entity.pdbx_description
1 polymer ?
#
loop_
_entity_poly.entity_id
_entity_poly.type
_entity_poly.pdbx_seq_one_letter_code
_entity_poly.pdbx_strand_id
1 'polypeptide(L)'
;MDRDRYKSGNFLYFSTFMNKEEALELIDRLGGDEQAWVDLKSDYYIKGNLYLEAEFVKDVQSLANVLDAREDRYLLIGCDEDGGVVGVSEGAEDEDADTRHLLSFEADDLQDIIDSRLSPGPQLSLHSFVEDGSKFAVLVVNRVKKPPCVTTSKLEDDEGSVELRENEIWVRKSSGKKEVDRDEFESIVEYRIEQERASLMRGIRRVVELDPESIATIGDLEPNEKAEADITFSIDEEGDYTVSSEVTRDSFTKLSHDLEADIHRRDSNPEHYTSLYDLMRYYAGYDKLGLDDDAVRLLAESALKNWIPGILWLDQAEPDQATEVLQTVPDEHSIRTTVCKLLVLTGDRDTFDRYLSESSSISNPRFDADNYREQFGQSVDSQLDVMGKNLDRVEYEDFDLELDYESFDDDELRTLISEVASVWLECDDDDTCKDLKYALVNLELALGTRIF
;
A
#
# COMPACT_ATOMS: atom_id res chain seq x y z
N MET A 1 33.90 1.87 32.78
CA MET A 1 33.28 3.15 33.14
C MET A 1 33.50 4.08 31.96
N ASP A 2 32.66 3.99 30.93
CA ASP A 2 31.32 4.65 30.84
C ASP A 2 31.49 6.17 30.73
N ARG A 3 30.98 6.89 29.72
CA ARG A 3 29.80 6.72 28.86
C ARG A 3 30.02 7.47 27.53
N ASP A 4 29.10 7.23 26.59
CA ASP A 4 28.78 8.00 25.38
C ASP A 4 29.03 7.26 24.05
N ARG A 5 28.27 6.18 23.88
CA ARG A 5 27.73 5.72 22.59
C ARG A 5 26.20 5.85 22.64
N TYR A 6 25.60 6.08 21.47
CA TYR A 6 24.16 6.13 21.16
C TYR A 6 23.45 7.46 21.36
N LYS A 7 23.33 8.23 20.27
CA LYS A 7 22.09 8.93 19.92
C LYS A 7 21.89 8.91 18.39
N SER A 8 20.66 8.51 18.02
CA SER A 8 19.95 8.69 16.75
C SER A 8 20.67 8.17 15.49
N GLY A 9 20.33 7.01 14.93
CA GLY A 9 18.98 6.53 14.65
C GLY A 9 18.60 7.01 13.25
N ASN A 10 18.96 6.19 12.25
CA ASN A 10 18.60 6.39 10.85
C ASN A 10 17.07 6.52 10.74
N PHE A 11 16.62 7.72 10.39
CA PHE A 11 15.28 7.94 9.85
C PHE A 11 15.21 7.21 8.50
N LEU A 12 14.39 6.19 8.42
CA LEU A 12 14.01 5.54 7.16
C LEU A 12 13.24 6.56 6.32
N TYR A 13 13.78 6.85 5.14
CA TYR A 13 13.17 7.68 4.11
C TYR A 13 11.80 7.11 3.74
N PHE A 14 10.75 7.93 3.88
CA PHE A 14 9.50 7.76 3.16
C PHE A 14 9.78 8.05 1.69
N SER A 15 9.21 7.26 0.76
CA SER A 15 9.32 7.47 -0.70
C SER A 15 9.18 8.96 -1.06
N THR A 16 10.31 9.60 -1.39
CA THR A 16 10.41 11.05 -1.65
C THR A 16 10.90 11.32 -3.07
N PHE A 17 10.85 10.33 -3.96
CA PHE A 17 11.32 10.48 -5.33
C PHE A 17 10.32 9.88 -6.30
N MET A 18 9.39 10.72 -6.76
CA MET A 18 8.67 10.45 -8.00
C MET A 18 9.63 10.69 -9.17
N ASN A 19 9.76 9.72 -10.07
CA ASN A 19 10.58 9.86 -11.26
C ASN A 19 9.74 10.38 -12.46
N LYS A 20 10.42 10.80 -13.53
CA LYS A 20 9.75 11.39 -14.70
C LYS A 20 8.82 10.40 -15.40
N GLU A 21 9.20 9.14 -15.51
CA GLU A 21 8.41 8.11 -16.19
C GLU A 21 7.13 7.81 -15.42
N GLU A 22 7.21 7.70 -14.09
CA GLU A 22 6.05 7.56 -13.20
C GLU A 22 5.10 8.77 -13.31
N ALA A 23 5.64 9.98 -13.38
CA ALA A 23 4.83 11.19 -13.54
C ALA A 23 4.11 11.21 -14.89
N LEU A 24 4.77 10.78 -15.98
CA LEU A 24 4.16 10.69 -17.31
C LEU A 24 3.14 9.55 -17.40
N GLU A 25 3.40 8.39 -16.79
CA GLU A 25 2.43 7.29 -16.69
C GLU A 25 1.19 7.70 -15.88
N LEU A 26 1.37 8.47 -14.80
CA LEU A 26 0.26 9.03 -14.04
C LEU A 26 -0.61 9.93 -14.92
N ILE A 27 0.02 10.83 -15.69
CA ILE A 27 -0.66 11.74 -16.62
C ILE A 27 -1.40 10.97 -17.73
N ASP A 28 -0.75 9.99 -18.36
CA ASP A 28 -1.33 9.17 -19.44
C ASP A 28 -2.52 8.32 -18.95
N ARG A 29 -2.41 7.75 -17.74
CA ARG A 29 -3.51 6.99 -17.10
C ARG A 29 -4.71 7.85 -16.74
N LEU A 30 -4.52 9.14 -16.49
CA LEU A 30 -5.62 10.04 -16.15
C LEU A 30 -6.47 10.37 -17.36
N GLY A 31 -5.89 10.42 -18.57
CA GLY A 31 -6.63 10.55 -19.83
C GLY A 31 -7.64 11.71 -19.90
N GLY A 32 -7.46 12.75 -19.09
CA GLY A 32 -8.38 13.88 -18.95
C GLY A 32 -9.59 13.66 -18.02
N ASP A 33 -9.72 12.51 -17.36
CA ASP A 33 -10.79 12.29 -16.39
C ASP A 33 -10.49 13.00 -15.06
N GLU A 34 -11.32 13.98 -14.71
CA GLU A 34 -11.22 14.77 -13.48
C GLU A 34 -11.44 13.91 -12.23
N GLN A 35 -10.33 13.46 -11.63
CA GLN A 35 -10.36 12.69 -10.40
C GLN A 35 -10.40 13.60 -9.18
N ALA A 36 -11.16 13.23 -8.15
CA ALA A 36 -11.22 13.98 -6.90
C ALA A 36 -9.89 13.98 -6.11
N TRP A 37 -8.89 13.19 -6.53
CA TRP A 37 -7.57 13.09 -5.89
C TRP A 37 -6.44 13.69 -6.74
N VAL A 38 -6.77 14.26 -7.91
CA VAL A 38 -5.83 14.95 -8.80
C VAL A 38 -6.37 16.33 -9.17
N ASP A 39 -5.48 17.31 -9.25
CA ASP A 39 -5.77 18.61 -9.80
C ASP A 39 -4.81 18.99 -10.92
N LEU A 40 -5.36 19.45 -12.04
CA LEU A 40 -4.60 19.85 -13.23
C LEU A 40 -4.56 21.38 -13.28
N LYS A 41 -3.36 21.94 -13.40
CA LYS A 41 -3.15 23.38 -13.62
C LYS A 41 -2.21 23.56 -14.80
N SER A 42 -2.60 24.37 -15.77
CA SER A 42 -1.70 24.77 -16.85
C SER A 42 -0.56 25.65 -16.35
N ASP A 43 -0.88 26.55 -15.40
CA ASP A 43 0.07 27.47 -14.78
C ASP A 43 -0.39 27.78 -13.35
N TYR A 44 0.53 28.00 -12.41
CA TYR A 44 0.18 28.07 -11.00
C TYR A 44 1.03 29.04 -10.17
N TYR A 45 0.49 30.24 -9.99
CA TYR A 45 1.07 31.31 -9.17
C TYR A 45 0.48 31.29 -7.76
N ILE A 46 1.35 31.34 -6.75
CA ILE A 46 0.94 31.17 -5.35
C ILE A 46 1.33 32.35 -4.46
N LYS A 47 2.10 33.32 -4.97
CA LYS A 47 2.54 34.50 -4.22
C LYS A 47 2.54 35.74 -5.11
N GLY A 48 2.25 36.89 -4.51
CA GLY A 48 2.13 38.19 -5.17
C GLY A 48 0.88 38.96 -4.72
N ASN A 49 -0.17 38.25 -4.34
CA ASN A 49 -1.32 38.79 -3.62
C ASN A 49 -1.90 37.74 -2.65
N LEU A 50 -2.76 38.19 -1.73
CA LEU A 50 -3.35 37.34 -0.70
C LEU A 50 -4.33 36.30 -1.27
N TYR A 51 -4.95 36.59 -2.41
CA TYR A 51 -5.84 35.65 -3.10
C TYR A 51 -5.07 34.40 -3.58
N LEU A 52 -3.90 34.58 -4.20
CA LEU A 52 -3.10 33.46 -4.72
C LEU A 52 -2.59 32.55 -3.60
N GLU A 53 -2.14 33.14 -2.48
CA GLU A 53 -1.72 32.37 -1.31
C GLU A 53 -2.91 31.63 -0.68
N ALA A 54 -4.07 32.29 -0.58
CA ALA A 54 -5.28 31.67 -0.06
C ALA A 54 -5.79 30.53 -0.95
N GLU A 55 -5.74 30.70 -2.27
CA GLU A 55 -6.10 29.66 -3.23
C GLU A 55 -5.18 28.46 -3.13
N PHE A 56 -3.88 28.68 -2.94
CA PHE A 56 -2.91 27.61 -2.67
C PHE A 56 -3.23 26.81 -1.42
N VAL A 57 -3.50 27.51 -0.31
CA VAL A 57 -3.89 26.86 0.96
C VAL A 57 -5.18 26.07 0.79
N LYS A 58 -6.18 26.62 0.10
CA LYS A 58 -7.45 25.94 -0.17
C LYS A 58 -7.27 24.72 -1.06
N ASP A 59 -6.45 24.79 -2.10
CA ASP A 59 -6.20 23.65 -3.00
C ASP A 59 -5.54 22.50 -2.24
N VAL A 60 -4.48 22.79 -1.47
CA VAL A 60 -3.81 21.79 -0.62
C VAL A 60 -4.76 21.21 0.45
N GLN A 61 -5.52 22.07 1.15
CA GLN A 61 -6.49 21.62 2.15
C GLN A 61 -7.58 20.75 1.52
N SER A 62 -8.07 21.14 0.35
CA SER A 62 -9.14 20.43 -0.35
C SER A 62 -8.72 19.03 -0.77
N LEU A 63 -7.48 18.86 -1.25
CA LEU A 63 -6.88 17.58 -1.58
C LEU A 63 -6.67 16.74 -0.32
N ALA A 64 -6.07 17.31 0.72
CA ALA A 64 -5.85 16.60 1.98
C ALA A 64 -7.16 16.13 2.67
N ASN A 65 -8.29 16.79 2.39
CA ASN A 65 -9.61 16.45 2.94
C ASN A 65 -10.45 15.48 2.09
N VAL A 66 -10.01 15.09 0.90
CA VAL A 66 -10.74 14.12 0.06
C VAL A 66 -10.95 12.81 0.82
N LEU A 67 -12.16 12.26 0.74
CA LEU A 67 -12.63 11.08 1.48
C LEU A 67 -12.19 9.72 0.89
N ASP A 68 -11.34 9.75 -0.13
CA ASP A 68 -10.80 8.55 -0.78
C ASP A 68 -9.67 7.93 0.06
N ALA A 69 -9.55 6.61 0.04
CA ALA A 69 -8.59 5.84 0.82
C ALA A 69 -7.13 5.99 0.35
N ARG A 70 -6.89 6.50 -0.86
CA ARG A 70 -5.55 6.75 -1.41
C ARG A 70 -4.69 7.61 -0.48
N GLU A 71 -3.41 7.24 -0.36
CA GLU A 71 -2.43 7.93 0.50
C GLU A 71 -1.88 9.20 -0.13
N ASP A 72 -1.65 9.18 -1.44
CA ASP A 72 -1.04 10.29 -2.18
C ASP A 72 -2.06 11.01 -3.06
N ARG A 73 -1.95 12.34 -3.09
CA ARG A 73 -2.77 13.23 -3.91
C ARG A 73 -1.90 14.19 -4.67
N TYR A 74 -2.30 14.53 -5.89
CA TYR A 74 -1.40 15.20 -6.82
C TYR A 74 -2.00 16.50 -7.33
N LEU A 75 -1.19 17.54 -7.33
CA LEU A 75 -1.43 18.76 -8.08
C LEU A 75 -0.40 18.78 -9.22
N LEU A 76 -0.87 18.53 -10.44
CA LEU A 76 -0.08 18.47 -11.66
C LEU A 76 -0.08 19.85 -12.32
N ILE A 77 1.11 20.40 -12.52
CA ILE A 77 1.33 21.77 -12.97
C ILE A 77 2.03 21.73 -14.33
N GLY A 78 1.57 22.54 -15.29
CA GLY A 78 1.99 22.45 -16.68
C GLY A 78 1.21 21.40 -17.48
N CYS A 79 0.02 21.00 -17.00
CA CYS A 79 -0.88 20.07 -17.68
C CYS A 79 -2.19 20.79 -18.07
N ASP A 80 -2.76 20.48 -19.22
CA ASP A 80 -4.09 20.94 -19.60
C ASP A 80 -5.20 20.09 -18.97
N GLU A 81 -6.45 20.53 -19.14
CA GLU A 81 -7.64 19.85 -18.61
C GLU A 81 -7.88 18.48 -19.27
N ASP A 82 -7.29 18.22 -20.44
CA ASP A 82 -7.38 16.96 -21.18
C ASP A 82 -6.27 15.95 -20.76
N GLY A 83 -5.42 16.31 -19.78
CA GLY A 83 -4.33 15.46 -19.30
C GLY A 83 -3.09 15.46 -20.20
N GLY A 84 -2.89 16.49 -21.01
CA GLY A 84 -1.69 16.69 -21.82
C GLY A 84 -0.66 17.61 -21.14
N VAL A 85 0.63 17.32 -21.32
CA VAL A 85 1.71 18.21 -20.86
C VAL A 85 1.84 19.40 -21.81
N VAL A 86 1.43 20.58 -21.35
CA VAL A 86 1.52 21.85 -22.10
C VAL A 86 2.71 22.71 -21.69
N GLY A 87 3.26 22.45 -20.51
CA GLY A 87 4.35 23.22 -19.93
C GLY A 87 3.93 24.48 -19.20
N VAL A 88 4.82 25.01 -18.37
CA VAL A 88 4.64 26.28 -17.64
C VAL A 88 5.22 27.48 -18.40
N SER A 89 4.80 28.68 -18.01
CA SER A 89 5.33 29.93 -18.58
C SER A 89 6.86 30.07 -18.46
N GLU A 90 7.47 30.72 -19.46
CA GLU A 90 8.90 31.08 -19.43
C GLU A 90 9.18 32.02 -18.25
N GLY A 91 10.19 31.68 -17.43
CA GLY A 91 10.50 32.42 -16.20
C GLY A 91 9.73 31.97 -14.95
N ALA A 92 9.04 30.82 -14.98
CA ALA A 92 8.35 30.24 -13.81
C ALA A 92 9.25 29.94 -12.59
N GLU A 93 10.57 29.96 -12.74
CA GLU A 93 11.54 29.77 -11.65
C GLU A 93 12.09 31.10 -11.12
N ASP A 94 11.68 32.24 -11.69
CA ASP A 94 12.22 33.54 -11.31
C ASP A 94 11.76 33.94 -9.90
N GLU A 95 12.69 33.87 -8.94
CA GLU A 95 12.46 34.22 -7.54
C GLU A 95 12.27 35.73 -7.31
N ASP A 96 12.77 36.56 -8.25
CA ASP A 96 12.74 38.02 -8.18
C ASP A 96 11.45 38.62 -8.77
N ALA A 97 10.56 37.78 -9.33
CA ALA A 97 9.29 38.23 -9.89
C ALA A 97 8.32 38.74 -8.81
N ASP A 98 7.60 39.83 -9.11
CA ASP A 98 6.56 40.38 -8.22
C ASP A 98 5.42 39.38 -7.94
N THR A 99 5.11 38.54 -8.94
CA THR A 99 4.17 37.42 -8.82
C THR A 99 4.94 36.13 -9.07
N ARG A 100 5.02 35.29 -8.05
CA ARG A 100 5.87 34.09 -8.06
C ARG A 100 5.07 32.83 -8.34
N HIS A 101 5.58 32.06 -9.28
CA HIS A 101 5.05 30.75 -9.63
C HIS A 101 5.49 29.71 -8.60
N LEU A 102 4.72 28.62 -8.43
CA LEU A 102 5.02 27.58 -7.45
C LEU A 102 6.43 26.98 -7.63
N LEU A 103 6.89 26.86 -8.88
CA LEU A 103 8.23 26.38 -9.23
C LEU A 103 9.39 27.29 -8.79
N SER A 104 9.13 28.52 -8.39
CA SER A 104 10.16 29.41 -7.82
C SER A 104 10.42 29.13 -6.34
N PHE A 105 9.73 28.16 -5.71
CA PHE A 105 9.87 27.86 -4.29
C PHE A 105 10.52 26.50 -4.08
N GLU A 106 11.30 26.38 -3.00
CA GLU A 106 11.73 25.08 -2.50
C GLU A 106 10.60 24.42 -1.71
N ALA A 107 10.64 23.09 -1.55
CA ALA A 107 9.61 22.34 -0.84
C ALA A 107 9.44 22.81 0.62
N ASP A 108 10.55 23.18 1.27
CA ASP A 108 10.55 23.68 2.65
C ASP A 108 9.80 25.03 2.76
N ASP A 109 9.95 25.93 1.79
CA ASP A 109 9.23 27.21 1.75
C ASP A 109 7.71 26.98 1.60
N LEU A 110 7.33 26.01 0.76
CA LEU A 110 5.93 25.64 0.57
C LEU A 110 5.33 25.03 1.84
N GLN A 111 6.11 24.19 2.54
CA GLN A 111 5.71 23.60 3.81
C GLN A 111 5.49 24.67 4.89
N ASP A 112 6.38 25.66 4.99
CA ASP A 112 6.24 26.78 5.92
C ASP A 112 4.95 27.58 5.68
N ILE A 113 4.58 27.81 4.42
CA ILE A 113 3.30 28.45 4.08
C ILE A 113 2.14 27.61 4.60
N ILE A 114 2.14 26.29 4.37
CA ILE A 114 1.07 25.40 4.79
C ILE A 114 0.96 25.29 6.32
N ASP A 115 2.08 25.08 7.01
CA ASP A 115 2.10 24.91 8.47
C ASP A 115 1.71 26.20 9.20
N SER A 116 1.91 27.36 8.57
CA SER A 116 1.45 28.64 9.11
C SER A 116 -0.07 28.85 9.02
N ARG A 117 -0.76 28.11 8.14
CA ARG A 117 -2.18 28.34 7.81
C ARG A 117 -3.10 27.17 8.14
N LEU A 118 -2.60 25.94 8.15
CA LEU A 118 -3.37 24.70 8.35
C LEU A 118 -2.94 23.94 9.60
N SER A 119 -3.88 23.31 10.29
CA SER A 119 -3.59 22.36 11.36
C SER A 119 -4.50 21.13 11.33
N PRO A 120 -3.95 19.90 11.28
CA PRO A 120 -2.53 19.60 11.01
C PRO A 120 -2.11 20.05 9.60
N GLY A 121 -0.88 20.50 9.42
CA GLY A 121 -0.33 20.80 8.09
C GLY A 121 -0.02 19.52 7.32
N PRO A 122 -0.60 19.29 6.12
CA PRO A 122 -0.20 18.18 5.27
C PRO A 122 1.25 18.34 4.81
N GLN A 123 1.96 17.21 4.70
CA GLN A 123 3.33 17.19 4.19
C GLN A 123 3.31 17.29 2.66
N LEU A 124 4.19 18.13 2.13
CA LEU A 124 4.29 18.40 0.70
C LEU A 124 5.61 17.87 0.10
N SER A 125 5.59 17.48 -1.17
CA SER A 125 6.79 17.18 -1.94
C SER A 125 6.63 17.66 -3.37
N LEU A 126 7.58 18.45 -3.87
CA LEU A 126 7.54 19.03 -5.21
C LEU A 126 8.58 18.36 -6.12
N HIS A 127 8.12 17.84 -7.25
CA HIS A 127 8.96 17.21 -8.27
C HIS A 127 8.81 17.97 -9.58
N SER A 128 9.90 18.35 -10.23
CA SER A 128 9.86 19.10 -11.50
C SER A 128 10.60 18.37 -12.61
N PHE A 129 10.05 18.41 -13.82
CA PHE A 129 10.49 17.62 -14.96
C PHE A 129 10.43 18.43 -16.26
N VAL A 130 11.07 17.91 -17.31
CA VAL A 130 11.05 18.49 -18.66
C VAL A 130 10.70 17.41 -19.68
N GLU A 131 9.65 17.63 -20.47
CA GLU A 131 9.19 16.75 -21.55
C GLU A 131 9.03 17.54 -22.85
N ASP A 132 9.64 17.07 -23.95
CA ASP A 132 9.61 17.74 -25.26
C ASP A 132 9.98 19.25 -25.25
N GLY A 133 10.81 19.66 -24.28
CA GLY A 133 11.22 21.06 -24.08
C GLY A 133 10.25 21.90 -23.24
N SER A 134 9.13 21.31 -22.83
CA SER A 134 8.13 21.90 -21.94
C SER A 134 8.37 21.47 -20.49
N LYS A 135 8.41 22.44 -19.57
CA LYS A 135 8.63 22.16 -18.14
C LYS A 135 7.30 21.94 -17.41
N PHE A 136 7.22 20.90 -16.59
CA PHE A 136 6.04 20.60 -15.78
C PHE A 136 6.43 20.16 -14.37
N ALA A 137 5.48 20.09 -13.44
CA ALA A 137 5.73 19.73 -12.06
C ALA A 137 4.60 18.90 -11.45
N VAL A 138 4.93 18.13 -10.41
CA VAL A 138 4.00 17.37 -9.60
C VAL A 138 4.22 17.74 -8.15
N LEU A 139 3.20 18.33 -7.52
CA LEU A 139 3.16 18.53 -6.09
C LEU A 139 2.36 17.39 -5.45
N VAL A 140 3.02 16.59 -4.62
CA VAL A 140 2.43 15.51 -3.83
C VAL A 140 1.97 16.08 -2.49
N VAL A 141 0.71 15.82 -2.15
CA VAL A 141 0.08 16.20 -0.88
C VAL A 141 -0.24 14.92 -0.11
N ASN A 142 0.48 14.70 0.98
CA ASN A 142 0.34 13.48 1.77
C ASN A 142 -0.94 13.52 2.62
N ARG A 143 -1.61 12.37 2.72
CA ARG A 143 -2.80 12.23 3.58
C ARG A 143 -2.45 12.46 5.05
N VAL A 144 -3.31 13.21 5.72
CA VAL A 144 -3.22 13.48 7.17
C VAL A 144 -4.33 12.77 7.93
N LYS A 145 -3.97 12.20 9.10
CA LYS A 145 -4.90 11.45 9.96
C LYS A 145 -6.10 12.28 10.39
N LYS A 146 -5.87 13.56 10.72
CA LYS A 146 -6.92 14.52 11.07
C LYS A 146 -7.15 15.49 9.90
N PRO A 147 -8.40 15.86 9.59
CA PRO A 147 -8.70 16.84 8.55
C PRO A 147 -8.01 18.18 8.84
N PRO A 148 -7.20 18.74 7.92
CA PRO A 148 -6.62 20.06 8.07
C PRO A 148 -7.73 21.10 8.10
N CYS A 149 -7.63 22.00 9.07
CA CYS A 149 -8.51 23.16 9.23
C CYS A 149 -7.69 24.45 9.13
N VAL A 150 -8.28 25.51 8.61
CA VAL A 150 -7.64 26.83 8.59
C VAL A 150 -7.51 27.36 10.01
N THR A 151 -6.29 27.69 10.43
CA THR A 151 -6.01 28.22 11.79
C THR A 151 -5.79 29.72 11.82
N THR A 152 -5.69 30.39 10.67
CA THR A 152 -5.50 31.83 10.64
C THR A 152 -6.81 32.58 10.85
N SER A 153 -6.80 33.55 11.76
CA SER A 153 -7.95 34.36 12.15
C SER A 153 -8.61 35.10 10.98
N LYS A 154 -7.85 35.59 10.00
CA LYS A 154 -8.37 36.16 8.74
C LYS A 154 -7.24 36.48 7.73
N LEU A 155 -7.42 36.16 6.45
CA LEU A 155 -6.73 36.83 5.35
C LEU A 155 -7.72 37.80 4.69
N GLU A 156 -7.46 39.10 4.82
CA GLU A 156 -8.31 40.16 4.27
C GLU A 156 -7.45 41.04 3.36
N ASP A 157 -7.93 41.29 2.14
CA ASP A 157 -7.28 42.20 1.22
C ASP A 157 -7.52 43.67 1.60
N ASP A 158 -6.81 44.58 0.93
CA ASP A 158 -6.92 46.02 1.18
C ASP A 158 -8.32 46.59 0.86
N GLU A 159 -9.17 45.83 0.15
CA GLU A 159 -10.55 46.18 -0.22
C GLU A 159 -11.59 45.61 0.77
N GLY A 160 -11.17 44.78 1.74
CA GLY A 160 -12.03 44.14 2.73
C GLY A 160 -12.65 42.81 2.28
N SER A 161 -12.20 42.25 1.14
CA SER A 161 -12.52 40.89 0.73
C SER A 161 -11.79 39.91 1.63
N VAL A 162 -12.51 38.89 2.10
CA VAL A 162 -11.98 37.89 3.03
C VAL A 162 -11.66 36.64 2.24
N GLU A 163 -10.38 36.38 2.06
CA GLU A 163 -9.88 35.29 1.20
C GLU A 163 -9.73 33.97 1.93
N LEU A 164 -9.52 34.00 3.26
CA LEU A 164 -9.42 32.82 4.12
C LEU A 164 -9.95 33.15 5.52
N ARG A 165 -10.76 32.27 6.12
CA ARG A 165 -11.26 32.44 7.50
C ARG A 165 -10.89 31.26 8.40
N GLU A 166 -10.73 31.57 9.67
CA GLU A 166 -10.49 30.58 10.70
C GLU A 166 -11.60 29.52 10.73
N ASN A 167 -11.21 28.26 10.85
CA ASN A 167 -12.08 27.07 10.84
C ASN A 167 -12.79 26.78 9.51
N GLU A 168 -12.42 27.45 8.41
CA GLU A 168 -12.86 27.01 7.09
C GLU A 168 -12.27 25.63 6.77
N ILE A 169 -13.12 24.79 6.18
CA ILE A 169 -12.77 23.46 5.72
C ILE A 169 -13.19 23.37 4.27
N TRP A 170 -12.20 23.19 3.41
CA TRP A 170 -12.40 23.02 1.97
C TRP A 170 -12.26 21.54 1.63
N VAL A 171 -13.13 21.04 0.77
CA VAL A 171 -13.07 19.70 0.18
C VAL A 171 -13.15 19.79 -1.33
N ARG A 172 -12.53 18.82 -2.00
CA ARG A 172 -12.68 18.66 -3.44
C ARG A 172 -13.95 17.87 -3.77
N LYS A 173 -14.76 18.39 -4.69
CA LYS A 173 -15.89 17.68 -5.33
C LYS A 173 -15.67 17.74 -6.85
N SER A 174 -15.26 16.61 -7.43
CA SER A 174 -14.85 16.54 -8.84
C SER A 174 -13.66 17.49 -9.11
N SER A 175 -13.70 18.35 -10.14
CA SER A 175 -12.68 19.39 -10.39
C SER A 175 -12.77 20.62 -9.51
N GLY A 176 -13.88 20.81 -8.81
CA GLY A 176 -14.11 22.00 -7.99
C GLY A 176 -13.72 21.80 -6.54
N LYS A 177 -13.43 22.91 -5.86
CA LYS A 177 -13.38 22.98 -4.40
C LYS A 177 -14.66 23.59 -3.84
N LYS A 178 -15.16 23.05 -2.74
CA LYS A 178 -16.35 23.53 -2.03
C LYS A 178 -16.02 23.68 -0.55
N GLU A 179 -16.47 24.77 0.06
CA GLU A 179 -16.49 24.91 1.51
C GLU A 179 -17.51 23.91 2.09
N VAL A 180 -17.05 23.16 3.09
CA VAL A 180 -17.83 22.15 3.79
C VAL A 180 -18.81 22.83 4.74
N ASP A 181 -20.09 22.50 4.61
CA ASP A 181 -21.09 22.90 5.61
C ASP A 181 -21.05 21.98 6.85
N ARG A 182 -21.69 22.40 7.94
CA ARG A 182 -21.65 21.67 9.21
C ARG A 182 -22.12 20.21 9.08
N ASP A 183 -23.10 19.94 8.24
CA ASP A 183 -23.70 18.62 8.07
C ASP A 183 -22.76 17.69 7.26
N GLU A 184 -22.08 18.24 6.24
CA GLU A 184 -21.01 17.54 5.50
C GLU A 184 -19.78 17.29 6.39
N PHE A 185 -19.44 18.21 7.30
CA PHE A 185 -18.35 18.01 8.25
C PHE A 185 -18.66 16.89 9.25
N GLU A 186 -19.87 16.87 9.81
CA GLU A 186 -20.33 15.78 10.69
C GLU A 186 -20.28 14.43 9.94
N SER A 187 -20.64 14.40 8.66
CA SER A 187 -20.52 13.18 7.82
C SER A 187 -19.07 12.73 7.60
N ILE A 188 -18.14 13.66 7.38
CA ILE A 188 -16.69 13.37 7.25
C ILE A 188 -16.14 12.82 8.57
N VAL A 189 -16.54 13.41 9.69
CA VAL A 189 -16.11 13.00 11.03
C VAL A 189 -16.72 11.65 11.40
N GLU A 190 -18.01 11.42 11.16
CA GLU A 190 -18.68 10.13 11.39
C GLU A 190 -18.08 9.01 10.55
N TYR A 191 -17.80 9.26 9.26
CA TYR A 191 -17.14 8.28 8.40
C TYR A 191 -15.76 7.89 8.95
N ARG A 192 -14.96 8.86 9.39
CA ARG A 192 -13.62 8.62 9.95
C ARG A 192 -13.68 7.98 11.34
N ILE A 193 -14.63 8.37 12.19
CA ILE A 193 -14.88 7.74 13.50
C ILE A 193 -15.35 6.30 13.31
N GLU A 194 -16.20 6.00 12.33
CA GLU A 194 -16.65 4.65 12.06
C GLU A 194 -15.50 3.76 11.54
N GLN A 195 -14.59 4.31 10.72
CA GLN A 195 -13.35 3.60 10.36
C GLN A 195 -12.45 3.31 11.59
N GLU A 196 -12.23 4.29 12.47
CA GLU A 196 -11.45 4.07 13.70
C GLU A 196 -12.16 3.13 14.68
N ARG A 197 -13.48 3.21 14.78
CA ARG A 197 -14.30 2.36 15.66
C ARG A 197 -14.34 0.92 15.15
N ALA A 198 -14.41 0.71 13.83
CA ALA A 198 -14.33 -0.62 13.23
C ALA A 198 -12.93 -1.25 13.42
N SER A 199 -11.88 -0.44 13.45
CA SER A 199 -10.51 -0.87 13.80
C SER A 199 -10.41 -1.24 15.29
N LEU A 200 -10.90 -0.39 16.20
CA LEU A 200 -10.90 -0.62 17.64
C LEU A 200 -11.76 -1.82 18.07
N MET A 201 -12.97 -1.95 17.52
CA MET A 201 -13.89 -3.05 17.82
C MET A 201 -13.38 -4.40 17.31
N ARG A 202 -12.58 -4.42 16.23
CA ARG A 202 -11.88 -5.62 15.77
C ARG A 202 -10.75 -6.03 16.70
N GLY A 203 -9.98 -5.06 17.20
CA GLY A 203 -8.98 -5.32 18.25
C GLY A 203 -9.60 -5.93 19.51
N ILE A 204 -10.80 -5.50 19.89
CA ILE A 204 -11.53 -6.04 21.06
C ILE A 204 -12.10 -7.44 20.78
N ARG A 205 -12.58 -7.75 19.56
CA ARG A 205 -13.08 -9.09 19.22
C ARG A 205 -11.98 -10.16 19.23
N ARG A 206 -10.77 -9.84 18.76
CA ARG A 206 -9.61 -10.76 18.83
C ARG A 206 -9.25 -11.19 20.27
N VAL A 207 -9.46 -10.33 21.28
CA VAL A 207 -9.15 -10.65 22.68
C VAL A 207 -10.14 -11.65 23.29
N VAL A 208 -11.38 -11.70 22.78
CA VAL A 208 -12.44 -12.56 23.33
C VAL A 208 -12.39 -13.98 22.74
N GLU A 209 -11.67 -14.19 21.63
CA GLU A 209 -11.54 -15.48 20.93
C GLU A 209 -10.33 -16.32 21.36
N LEU A 210 -9.50 -15.82 22.30
CA LEU A 210 -8.44 -16.61 22.90
C LEU A 210 -9.02 -17.59 23.93
N ASP A 211 -8.78 -18.88 23.71
CA ASP A 211 -9.17 -19.96 24.64
C ASP A 211 -8.55 -19.71 26.03
N PRO A 212 -9.29 -19.91 27.14
CA PRO A 212 -8.74 -19.82 28.50
C PRO A 212 -7.42 -20.57 28.72
N GLU A 213 -7.16 -21.64 27.96
CA GLU A 213 -5.89 -22.38 28.01
C GLU A 213 -4.70 -21.59 27.43
N SER A 214 -4.91 -20.77 26.41
CA SER A 214 -3.90 -19.87 25.82
C SER A 214 -3.53 -18.71 26.76
N ILE A 215 -4.47 -18.28 27.60
CA ILE A 215 -4.23 -17.27 28.66
C ILE A 215 -3.36 -17.85 29.78
N ALA A 216 -3.51 -19.15 30.08
CA ALA A 216 -2.74 -19.82 31.12
C ALA A 216 -1.27 -20.07 30.73
N THR A 217 -0.94 -20.11 29.44
CA THR A 217 0.44 -20.36 28.96
C THR A 217 1.34 -19.12 28.99
N ILE A 218 0.76 -17.92 29.13
CA ILE A 218 1.49 -16.64 29.22
C ILE A 218 2.07 -16.41 30.65
N GLY A 219 1.74 -17.26 31.61
CA GLY A 219 2.11 -17.13 33.02
C GLY A 219 3.24 -18.06 33.48
N ASP A 220 4.47 -17.84 33.05
CA ASP A 220 5.67 -18.34 33.74
C ASP A 220 5.99 -17.47 34.99
N LEU A 221 4.98 -17.28 35.84
CA LEU A 221 5.12 -16.72 37.17
C LEU A 221 4.31 -17.58 38.13
N GLU A 222 5.02 -18.25 39.04
CA GLU A 222 4.42 -19.13 40.04
C GLU A 222 3.29 -18.42 40.82
N PRO A 223 2.18 -19.12 41.09
CA PRO A 223 1.00 -18.52 41.69
C PRO A 223 1.29 -18.15 43.14
N ASN A 224 1.28 -16.86 43.45
CA ASN A 224 1.11 -16.41 44.82
C ASN A 224 -0.39 -16.49 45.14
N GLU A 225 -0.79 -17.39 46.04
CA GLU A 225 -2.19 -17.77 46.38
C GLU A 225 -3.06 -16.64 46.98
N LYS A 226 -2.88 -15.37 46.59
CA LYS A 226 -3.58 -14.22 47.18
C LYS A 226 -4.03 -13.13 46.21
N ALA A 227 -4.05 -13.36 44.90
CA ALA A 227 -4.56 -12.38 43.96
C ALA A 227 -5.91 -12.80 43.36
N GLU A 228 -7.01 -12.39 44.00
CA GLU A 228 -8.24 -12.11 43.28
C GLU A 228 -8.00 -10.79 42.52
N ALA A 229 -8.10 -10.80 41.19
CA ALA A 229 -8.07 -9.58 40.40
C ALA A 229 -9.40 -8.85 40.57
N ASP A 230 -9.44 -7.86 41.45
CA ASP A 230 -10.58 -6.99 41.70
C ASP A 230 -10.36 -5.66 40.96
N ILE A 231 -11.07 -5.44 39.84
CA ILE A 231 -11.05 -4.17 39.11
C ILE A 231 -11.82 -3.15 39.97
N THR A 232 -11.13 -2.17 40.56
CA THR A 232 -11.78 -1.12 41.35
C THR A 232 -11.85 0.19 40.59
N PHE A 233 -13.07 0.73 40.47
CA PHE A 233 -13.32 2.08 39.98
C PHE A 233 -13.40 3.03 41.18
N SER A 234 -12.65 4.12 41.16
CA SER A 234 -12.83 5.23 42.11
C SER A 234 -13.21 6.49 41.36
N ILE A 235 -14.32 7.09 41.78
CA ILE A 235 -14.90 8.34 41.27
C ILE A 235 -14.33 9.49 42.11
N ASP A 236 -13.75 10.52 41.48
CA ASP A 236 -13.45 11.77 42.18
C ASP A 236 -14.71 12.65 42.31
N GLU A 237 -14.69 13.61 43.24
CA GLU A 237 -15.87 14.42 43.57
C GLU A 237 -16.26 15.44 42.47
N GLU A 238 -15.52 15.56 41.36
CA GLU A 238 -15.82 16.50 40.27
C GLU A 238 -16.31 15.81 38.97
N GLY A 239 -16.28 14.47 38.91
CA GLY A 239 -17.03 13.72 37.91
C GLY A 239 -16.37 13.55 36.55
N ASP A 240 -15.04 13.69 36.47
CA ASP A 240 -14.27 13.36 35.26
C ASP A 240 -13.66 11.95 35.33
N TYR A 241 -13.75 11.20 34.23
CA TYR A 241 -13.14 9.88 34.10
C TYR A 241 -11.65 10.04 33.81
N THR A 242 -10.78 9.58 34.72
CA THR A 242 -9.36 9.36 34.41
C THR A 242 -9.11 7.87 34.19
N VAL A 243 -8.92 7.47 32.94
CA VAL A 243 -8.42 6.13 32.59
C VAL A 243 -6.91 6.22 32.48
N SER A 244 -6.19 5.79 33.50
CA SER A 244 -4.76 5.51 33.36
C SER A 244 -4.60 4.10 32.79
N SER A 245 -4.41 3.97 31.48
CA SER A 245 -4.04 2.70 30.86
C SER A 245 -2.54 2.69 30.59
N GLU A 246 -1.78 2.02 31.45
CA GLU A 246 -0.46 1.52 31.10
C GLU A 246 -0.66 0.15 30.44
N VAL A 247 -0.91 0.16 29.12
CA VAL A 247 -0.99 -1.08 28.33
C VAL A 247 0.43 -1.42 27.90
N THR A 248 1.01 -2.45 28.53
CA THR A 248 2.23 -3.09 28.06
C THR A 248 1.95 -3.73 26.70
N ARG A 249 2.40 -3.06 25.64
CA ARG A 249 2.48 -3.57 24.26
C ARG A 249 3.70 -4.48 24.15
N ASP A 250 3.46 -5.75 23.85
CA ASP A 250 4.32 -6.69 23.12
C ASP A 250 3.33 -7.75 22.62
N SER A 251 3.13 -8.09 21.34
CA SER A 251 3.99 -8.03 20.15
C SER A 251 3.12 -7.95 18.87
N PHE A 252 2.94 -6.76 18.30
CA PHE A 252 2.54 -6.62 16.89
C PHE A 252 3.81 -6.33 16.11
N THR A 253 4.23 -7.23 15.21
CA THR A 253 5.36 -6.91 14.33
C THR A 253 4.93 -5.82 13.36
N LYS A 254 5.86 -4.94 12.97
CA LYS A 254 5.60 -3.91 11.94
C LYS A 254 5.00 -4.53 10.66
N LEU A 255 5.41 -5.77 10.34
CA LEU A 255 4.96 -6.50 9.15
C LEU A 255 3.47 -6.86 9.20
N SER A 256 2.95 -7.31 10.35
CA SER A 256 1.51 -7.61 10.51
C SER A 256 0.66 -6.36 10.37
N HIS A 257 1.14 -5.22 10.88
CA HIS A 257 0.46 -3.93 10.73
C HIS A 257 0.44 -3.44 9.27
N ASP A 258 1.55 -3.65 8.53
CA ASP A 258 1.62 -3.31 7.11
C ASP A 258 0.63 -4.17 6.28
N LEU A 259 0.51 -5.47 6.59
CA LEU A 259 -0.45 -6.36 5.93
C LEU A 259 -1.91 -5.94 6.18
N GLU A 260 -2.24 -5.58 7.43
CA GLU A 260 -3.57 -5.07 7.76
C GLU A 260 -3.89 -3.77 7.01
N ALA A 261 -2.90 -2.90 6.79
CA ALA A 261 -3.07 -1.70 5.99
C ALA A 261 -3.38 -2.04 4.52
N ASP A 262 -2.69 -3.03 3.92
CA ASP A 262 -2.97 -3.46 2.55
C ASP A 262 -4.36 -4.09 2.41
N ILE A 263 -4.81 -4.89 3.38
CA ILE A 263 -6.18 -5.44 3.40
C ILE A 263 -7.19 -4.29 3.42
N HIS A 264 -6.98 -3.28 4.25
CA HIS A 264 -7.85 -2.10 4.30
C HIS A 264 -7.85 -1.27 3.01
N ARG A 265 -6.69 -1.15 2.35
CA ARG A 265 -6.60 -0.50 1.03
C ARG A 265 -7.42 -1.30 0.01
N ARG A 266 -7.39 -2.63 0.07
CA ARG A 266 -8.17 -3.51 -0.79
C ARG A 266 -9.68 -3.43 -0.54
N ASP A 267 -10.13 -3.35 0.71
CA ASP A 267 -11.54 -3.11 1.05
C ASP A 267 -12.08 -1.83 0.39
N SER A 268 -11.22 -0.80 0.31
CA SER A 268 -11.57 0.51 -0.27
C SER A 268 -11.38 0.57 -1.79
N ASN A 269 -10.46 -0.24 -2.32
CA ASN A 269 -10.15 -0.37 -3.74
C ASN A 269 -9.98 -1.86 -4.08
N PRO A 270 -11.02 -2.53 -4.62
CA PRO A 270 -10.96 -3.96 -4.93
C PRO A 270 -9.86 -4.36 -5.94
N GLU A 271 -9.33 -3.41 -6.71
CA GLU A 271 -8.22 -3.61 -7.64
C GLU A 271 -6.84 -3.39 -7.01
N HIS A 272 -6.77 -3.13 -5.70
CA HIS A 272 -5.50 -3.00 -5.00
C HIS A 272 -4.84 -4.37 -4.82
N TYR A 273 -3.59 -4.45 -5.29
CA TYR A 273 -2.71 -5.59 -5.10
C TYR A 273 -1.40 -5.11 -4.48
N THR A 274 -0.79 -5.95 -3.66
CA THR A 274 0.50 -5.68 -3.02
C THR A 274 1.61 -5.63 -4.09
N SER A 275 2.53 -4.66 -3.94
CA SER A 275 3.71 -4.53 -4.79
C SER A 275 4.61 -5.76 -4.70
N LEU A 276 5.44 -6.04 -5.71
CA LEU A 276 6.41 -7.15 -5.63
C LEU A 276 7.33 -7.01 -4.41
N TYR A 277 7.78 -5.79 -4.12
CA TYR A 277 8.68 -5.54 -2.99
C TYR A 277 8.01 -5.85 -1.65
N ASP A 278 6.81 -5.34 -1.41
CA ASP A 278 6.08 -5.62 -0.16
C ASP A 278 5.66 -7.08 -0.07
N LEU A 279 5.31 -7.71 -1.20
CA LEU A 279 5.03 -9.13 -1.25
C LEU A 279 6.25 -9.96 -0.82
N MET A 280 7.46 -9.60 -1.28
CA MET A 280 8.71 -10.25 -0.85
C MET A 280 8.98 -10.03 0.64
N ARG A 281 8.62 -8.88 1.21
CA ARG A 281 8.65 -8.67 2.68
C ARG A 281 7.71 -9.60 3.43
N TYR A 282 6.52 -9.87 2.88
CA TYR A 282 5.59 -10.83 3.48
C TYR A 282 6.12 -12.27 3.36
N TYR A 283 6.66 -12.67 2.21
CA TYR A 283 7.32 -13.98 2.06
C TYR A 283 8.48 -14.18 3.03
N ALA A 284 9.35 -13.18 3.17
CA ALA A 284 10.51 -13.21 4.08
C ALA A 284 10.13 -13.29 5.57
N GLY A 285 8.89 -12.95 5.92
CA GLY A 285 8.39 -12.97 7.29
C GLY A 285 7.13 -13.81 7.46
N TYR A 286 6.92 -14.81 6.61
CA TYR A 286 5.67 -15.58 6.59
C TYR A 286 5.39 -16.26 7.95
N ASP A 287 6.43 -16.69 8.65
CA ASP A 287 6.40 -17.33 9.97
C ASP A 287 5.86 -16.43 11.10
N LYS A 288 5.87 -15.10 10.87
CA LYS A 288 5.46 -14.08 11.84
C LYS A 288 4.08 -13.50 11.56
N LEU A 289 3.41 -13.95 10.50
CA LEU A 289 2.12 -13.45 10.09
C LEU A 289 1.00 -14.36 10.62
N GLY A 290 0.07 -13.78 11.38
CA GLY A 290 -1.23 -14.41 11.61
C GLY A 290 -2.10 -14.16 10.39
N LEU A 291 -2.40 -15.21 9.62
CA LEU A 291 -3.17 -15.12 8.39
C LEU A 291 -4.64 -15.44 8.66
N ASP A 292 -5.53 -14.52 8.28
CA ASP A 292 -6.95 -14.77 8.14
C ASP A 292 -7.34 -14.91 6.66
N ASP A 293 -8.60 -15.20 6.40
CA ASP A 293 -9.11 -15.46 5.06
C ASP A 293 -8.88 -14.31 4.07
N ASP A 294 -9.01 -13.07 4.56
CA ASP A 294 -8.80 -11.86 3.78
C ASP A 294 -7.32 -11.65 3.47
N ALA A 295 -6.44 -11.92 4.44
CA ALA A 295 -4.99 -11.89 4.25
C ALA A 295 -4.52 -12.92 3.22
N VAL A 296 -4.98 -14.17 3.33
CA VAL A 296 -4.63 -15.23 2.37
C VAL A 296 -5.09 -14.84 0.97
N ARG A 297 -6.32 -14.35 0.84
CA ARG A 297 -6.87 -13.90 -0.44
C ARG A 297 -6.07 -12.74 -1.04
N LEU A 298 -5.70 -11.73 -0.25
CA LEU A 298 -4.87 -10.62 -0.69
C LEU A 298 -3.50 -11.09 -1.18
N LEU A 299 -2.81 -11.89 -0.39
CA LEU A 299 -1.44 -12.32 -0.70
C LEU A 299 -1.41 -13.27 -1.89
N ALA A 300 -2.35 -14.22 -1.98
CA ALA A 300 -2.44 -15.14 -3.11
C ALA A 300 -2.75 -14.41 -4.44
N GLU A 301 -3.72 -13.49 -4.44
CA GLU A 301 -4.03 -12.73 -5.65
C GLU A 301 -2.89 -11.76 -6.04
N SER A 302 -2.25 -11.14 -5.05
CA SER A 302 -1.09 -10.29 -5.29
C SER A 302 0.09 -11.08 -5.84
N ALA A 303 0.31 -12.31 -5.37
CA ALA A 303 1.31 -13.22 -5.94
C ALA A 303 1.01 -13.53 -7.41
N LEU A 304 -0.24 -13.89 -7.73
CA LEU A 304 -0.66 -14.17 -9.10
C LEU A 304 -0.44 -12.96 -10.03
N LYS A 305 -0.81 -11.76 -9.58
CA LYS A 305 -0.56 -10.50 -10.29
C LYS A 305 0.94 -10.25 -10.53
N ASN A 306 1.78 -10.66 -9.60
CA ASN A 306 3.25 -10.59 -9.69
C ASN A 306 3.89 -11.81 -10.35
N TRP A 307 3.11 -12.72 -10.98
CA TRP A 307 3.57 -13.91 -11.70
C TRP A 307 4.25 -14.96 -10.80
N ILE A 308 3.80 -15.02 -9.55
CA ILE A 308 4.16 -16.00 -8.54
C ILE A 308 2.92 -16.87 -8.27
N PRO A 309 3.04 -18.20 -8.08
CA PRO A 309 1.89 -19.07 -7.83
C PRO A 309 1.01 -18.70 -6.62
N GLY A 310 1.61 -18.17 -5.56
CA GLY A 310 0.94 -17.89 -4.29
C GLY A 310 0.64 -19.15 -3.46
N ILE A 311 1.34 -20.26 -3.71
CA ILE A 311 1.06 -21.56 -3.07
C ILE A 311 1.30 -21.50 -1.57
N LEU A 312 2.34 -20.78 -1.13
CA LEU A 312 2.62 -20.63 0.31
C LEU A 312 1.41 -20.06 1.08
N TRP A 313 0.67 -19.16 0.45
CA TRP A 313 -0.52 -18.54 1.05
C TRP A 313 -1.73 -19.46 0.95
N LEU A 314 -1.95 -20.08 -0.22
CA LEU A 314 -3.08 -20.97 -0.46
C LEU A 314 -3.03 -22.24 0.42
N ASP A 315 -1.83 -22.70 0.78
CA ASP A 315 -1.61 -23.79 1.75
C ASP A 315 -2.21 -23.52 3.13
N GLN A 316 -2.40 -22.23 3.48
CA GLN A 316 -2.96 -21.82 4.77
C GLN A 316 -4.49 -21.67 4.72
N ALA A 317 -5.11 -21.82 3.55
CA ALA A 317 -6.56 -21.75 3.35
C ALA A 317 -7.19 -23.14 3.21
N GLU A 318 -8.49 -23.22 3.50
CA GLU A 318 -9.27 -24.41 3.19
C GLU A 318 -9.34 -24.65 1.67
N PRO A 319 -9.39 -25.92 1.18
CA PRO A 319 -9.36 -26.22 -0.26
C PRO A 319 -10.43 -25.52 -1.12
N ASP A 320 -11.63 -25.34 -0.56
CA ASP A 320 -12.74 -24.66 -1.22
C ASP A 320 -12.43 -23.16 -1.43
N GLN A 321 -11.76 -22.53 -0.46
CA GLN A 321 -11.35 -21.13 -0.51
C GLN A 321 -10.19 -20.92 -1.48
N ALA A 322 -9.21 -21.84 -1.51
CA ALA A 322 -8.14 -21.80 -2.50
C ALA A 322 -8.73 -21.83 -3.93
N THR A 323 -9.74 -22.67 -4.15
CA THR A 323 -10.45 -22.75 -5.43
C THR A 323 -11.23 -21.47 -5.75
N GLU A 324 -11.87 -20.85 -4.75
CA GLU A 324 -12.57 -19.56 -4.89
C GLU A 324 -11.60 -18.43 -5.30
N VAL A 325 -10.43 -18.35 -4.65
CA VAL A 325 -9.39 -17.38 -4.99
C VAL A 325 -9.02 -17.50 -6.46
N LEU A 326 -8.71 -18.70 -6.94
CA LEU A 326 -8.34 -18.95 -8.34
C LEU A 326 -9.42 -18.55 -9.35
N GLN A 327 -10.69 -18.61 -8.98
CA GLN A 327 -11.82 -18.25 -9.84
C GLN A 327 -12.13 -16.75 -9.85
N THR A 328 -11.69 -16.00 -8.84
CA THR A 328 -12.02 -14.57 -8.70
C THR A 328 -10.98 -13.62 -9.28
N VAL A 329 -9.80 -14.13 -9.66
CA VAL A 329 -8.72 -13.32 -10.22
C VAL A 329 -9.04 -12.88 -11.67
N PRO A 330 -8.74 -11.62 -12.07
CA PRO A 330 -8.96 -11.15 -13.43
C PRO A 330 -8.35 -12.04 -14.51
N ASP A 331 -9.09 -12.27 -15.60
CA ASP A 331 -8.67 -13.07 -16.76
C ASP A 331 -7.62 -12.35 -17.64
N GLU A 332 -6.42 -12.21 -17.11
CA GLU A 332 -5.25 -11.63 -17.80
C GLU A 332 -4.27 -12.71 -18.25
N HIS A 333 -3.54 -12.43 -19.34
CA HIS A 333 -2.64 -13.42 -19.95
C HIS A 333 -1.58 -13.99 -18.99
N SER A 334 -0.99 -13.12 -18.17
CA SER A 334 0.04 -13.46 -17.18
C SER A 334 -0.50 -14.35 -16.07
N ILE A 335 -1.65 -13.97 -15.51
CA ILE A 335 -2.33 -14.67 -14.41
C ILE A 335 -2.84 -16.02 -14.86
N ARG A 336 -3.44 -16.09 -16.06
CA ARG A 336 -4.01 -17.32 -16.61
C ARG A 336 -3.02 -18.48 -16.63
N THR A 337 -1.79 -18.20 -17.04
CA THR A 337 -0.76 -19.23 -17.14
C THR A 337 -0.45 -19.82 -15.76
N THR A 338 -0.39 -18.99 -14.73
CA THR A 338 -0.15 -19.42 -13.35
C THR A 338 -1.36 -20.16 -12.76
N VAL A 339 -2.58 -19.66 -12.99
CA VAL A 339 -3.82 -20.35 -12.58
C VAL A 339 -3.92 -21.74 -13.21
N CYS A 340 -3.56 -21.89 -14.49
CA CYS A 340 -3.55 -23.19 -15.16
C CYS A 340 -2.58 -24.17 -14.50
N LYS A 341 -1.38 -23.71 -14.08
CA LYS A 341 -0.43 -24.56 -13.34
C LYS A 341 -1.04 -25.03 -12.02
N LEU A 342 -1.65 -24.11 -11.26
CA LEU A 342 -2.29 -24.42 -9.99
C LEU A 342 -3.42 -25.44 -10.16
N LEU A 343 -4.27 -25.26 -11.16
CA LEU A 343 -5.35 -26.22 -11.44
C LEU A 343 -4.82 -27.60 -11.84
N VAL A 344 -3.72 -27.68 -12.59
CA VAL A 344 -3.03 -28.95 -12.87
C VAL A 344 -2.53 -29.61 -11.58
N LEU A 345 -1.91 -28.83 -10.68
CA LEU A 345 -1.43 -29.33 -9.39
C LEU A 345 -2.56 -29.84 -8.50
N THR A 346 -3.69 -29.12 -8.45
CA THR A 346 -4.88 -29.57 -7.70
C THR A 346 -5.55 -30.83 -8.27
N GLY A 347 -5.19 -31.25 -9.48
CA GLY A 347 -5.82 -32.38 -10.17
C GLY A 347 -7.27 -32.12 -10.60
N ASP A 348 -7.82 -30.92 -10.41
CA ASP A 348 -9.19 -30.56 -10.79
C ASP A 348 -9.30 -30.28 -12.30
N ARG A 349 -9.39 -31.37 -13.06
CA ARG A 349 -9.50 -31.34 -14.52
C ARG A 349 -10.79 -30.65 -14.99
N ASP A 350 -11.88 -30.79 -14.24
CA ASP A 350 -13.18 -30.23 -14.62
C ASP A 350 -13.15 -28.69 -14.49
N THR A 351 -12.60 -28.17 -13.40
CA THR A 351 -12.40 -26.71 -13.24
C THR A 351 -11.37 -26.17 -14.22
N PHE A 352 -10.30 -26.93 -14.52
CA PHE A 352 -9.34 -26.55 -15.55
C PHE A 352 -9.98 -26.40 -16.94
N ASP A 353 -10.73 -27.39 -17.41
CA ASP A 353 -11.36 -27.34 -18.72
C ASP A 353 -12.46 -26.26 -18.77
N ARG A 354 -13.19 -26.02 -17.67
CA ARG A 354 -14.14 -24.91 -17.55
C ARG A 354 -13.43 -23.56 -17.64
N TYR A 355 -12.38 -23.35 -16.86
CA TYR A 355 -11.57 -22.12 -16.90
C TYR A 355 -11.03 -21.88 -18.31
N LEU A 356 -10.59 -22.94 -19.00
CA LEU A 356 -10.15 -22.84 -20.38
C LEU A 356 -11.26 -22.50 -21.39
N SER A 357 -12.50 -22.87 -21.11
CA SER A 357 -13.62 -22.55 -21.99
C SER A 357 -14.16 -21.13 -21.79
N GLU A 358 -13.97 -20.56 -20.61
CA GLU A 358 -14.50 -19.26 -20.19
C GLU A 358 -13.48 -18.12 -20.36
N SER A 359 -12.17 -18.42 -20.36
CA SER A 359 -11.12 -17.40 -20.48
C SER A 359 -10.97 -16.89 -21.93
N SER A 360 -11.20 -15.60 -22.07
CA SER A 360 -11.05 -14.84 -23.31
C SER A 360 -9.59 -14.72 -23.76
N SER A 361 -8.66 -14.82 -22.82
CA SER A 361 -7.23 -14.60 -23.04
C SER A 361 -6.51 -15.84 -23.64
N ILE A 362 -7.20 -16.96 -23.84
CA ILE A 362 -6.63 -18.26 -24.29
C ILE A 362 -6.21 -18.27 -25.75
N SER A 363 -6.70 -17.36 -26.58
CA SER A 363 -6.29 -17.25 -27.98
C SER A 363 -4.85 -16.77 -28.17
N ASN A 364 -4.05 -16.63 -27.11
CA ASN A 364 -2.65 -16.23 -27.22
C ASN A 364 -1.79 -17.38 -27.82
N PRO A 365 -1.09 -17.16 -28.95
CA PRO A 365 -0.32 -18.19 -29.62
C PRO A 365 0.90 -18.72 -28.84
N ARG A 366 1.29 -18.07 -27.73
CA ARG A 366 2.34 -18.55 -26.83
C ARG A 366 1.82 -19.43 -25.68
N PHE A 367 0.50 -19.58 -25.56
CA PHE A 367 -0.11 -20.41 -24.53
C PHE A 367 -0.54 -21.75 -25.12
N ASP A 368 0.10 -22.83 -24.69
CA ASP A 368 -0.21 -24.19 -25.11
C ASP A 368 -1.00 -24.91 -24.02
N ALA A 369 -2.33 -24.88 -24.15
CA ALA A 369 -3.23 -25.54 -23.22
C ALA A 369 -3.07 -27.07 -23.22
N ASP A 370 -2.68 -27.66 -24.35
CA ASP A 370 -2.55 -29.11 -24.46
C ASP A 370 -1.32 -29.60 -23.69
N ASN A 371 -0.23 -28.83 -23.68
CA ASN A 371 0.94 -29.12 -22.85
C ASN A 371 0.58 -29.23 -21.36
N TYR A 372 -0.25 -28.32 -20.82
CA TYR A 372 -0.74 -28.40 -19.44
C TYR A 372 -1.72 -29.55 -19.21
N ARG A 373 -2.60 -29.86 -20.19
CA ARG A 373 -3.52 -31.01 -20.09
C ARG A 373 -2.79 -32.35 -19.98
N GLU A 374 -1.62 -32.48 -20.60
CA GLU A 374 -0.81 -33.69 -20.54
C GLU A 374 -0.13 -33.90 -19.18
N GLN A 375 -0.03 -32.85 -18.36
CA GLN A 375 0.59 -32.88 -17.03
C GLN A 375 -0.33 -33.44 -15.92
N PHE A 376 -1.63 -33.60 -16.17
CA PHE A 376 -2.53 -34.23 -15.19
C PHE A 376 -2.12 -35.69 -14.94
N GLY A 377 -1.77 -35.99 -13.69
CA GLY A 377 -1.36 -37.34 -13.26
C GLY A 377 0.05 -37.77 -13.69
N GLN A 378 0.89 -36.84 -14.16
CA GLN A 378 2.32 -37.08 -14.37
C GLN A 378 3.09 -37.05 -13.04
N SER A 379 4.37 -37.44 -13.07
CA SER A 379 5.25 -37.28 -11.91
C SER A 379 5.53 -35.80 -11.63
N VAL A 380 5.85 -35.51 -10.36
CA VAL A 380 6.24 -34.19 -9.87
C VAL A 380 7.35 -33.57 -10.73
N ASP A 381 8.39 -34.34 -11.08
CA ASP A 381 9.48 -33.86 -11.95
C ASP A 381 9.00 -33.43 -13.34
N SER A 382 8.13 -34.23 -13.96
CA SER A 382 7.58 -33.89 -15.28
C SER A 382 6.75 -32.62 -15.20
N GLN A 383 5.99 -32.48 -14.11
CA GLN A 383 5.20 -31.29 -13.83
C GLN A 383 6.09 -30.06 -13.64
N LEU A 384 7.18 -30.16 -12.86
CA LEU A 384 8.11 -29.06 -12.61
C LEU A 384 8.97 -28.70 -13.84
N ASP A 385 9.41 -29.67 -14.63
CA ASP A 385 10.17 -29.45 -15.87
C ASP A 385 9.34 -28.66 -16.90
N VAL A 386 8.03 -28.94 -16.97
CA VAL A 386 7.12 -28.29 -17.91
C VAL A 386 6.56 -26.96 -17.38
N MET A 387 6.24 -26.90 -16.08
CA MET A 387 5.55 -25.75 -15.47
C MET A 387 6.48 -24.76 -14.77
N GLY A 388 7.68 -25.18 -14.40
CA GLY A 388 8.68 -24.36 -13.73
C GLY A 388 9.37 -23.35 -14.65
N LYS A 389 10.42 -22.76 -14.11
CA LYS A 389 11.41 -21.94 -14.81
C LYS A 389 12.68 -22.77 -14.95
N ASN A 390 13.33 -22.68 -16.10
CA ASN A 390 14.59 -23.38 -16.37
C ASN A 390 15.73 -22.75 -15.54
N LEU A 391 15.81 -23.14 -14.28
CA LEU A 391 16.79 -22.65 -13.32
C LEU A 391 17.16 -23.82 -12.38
N ASP A 392 18.43 -24.20 -12.41
CA ASP A 392 18.96 -25.32 -11.61
C ASP A 392 19.68 -24.84 -10.35
N ARG A 393 20.12 -23.57 -10.33
CA ARG A 393 20.89 -22.98 -9.23
C ARG A 393 20.79 -21.46 -9.25
N VAL A 394 20.82 -20.84 -8.07
CA VAL A 394 20.90 -19.38 -7.90
C VAL A 394 22.01 -19.03 -6.91
N GLU A 395 22.82 -18.02 -7.25
CA GLU A 395 23.96 -17.57 -6.46
C GLU A 395 23.93 -16.04 -6.31
N TYR A 396 24.08 -15.54 -5.08
CA TYR A 396 24.23 -14.11 -4.79
C TYR A 396 25.06 -13.91 -3.52
N GLU A 397 26.19 -13.22 -3.61
CA GLU A 397 27.14 -13.03 -2.50
C GLU A 397 27.49 -14.35 -1.77
N ASP A 398 27.06 -14.51 -0.51
CA ASP A 398 27.26 -15.69 0.33
C ASP A 398 26.09 -16.69 0.23
N PHE A 399 25.04 -16.37 -0.53
CA PHE A 399 23.90 -17.23 -0.78
C PHE A 399 24.11 -18.08 -2.04
N ASP A 400 23.91 -19.40 -1.90
CA ASP A 400 24.08 -20.38 -2.96
C ASP A 400 23.07 -21.51 -2.78
N LEU A 401 22.12 -21.60 -3.70
CA LEU A 401 21.04 -22.57 -3.65
C LEU A 401 20.97 -23.38 -4.94
N GLU A 402 21.31 -24.67 -4.84
CA GLU A 402 21.01 -25.67 -5.86
C GLU A 402 19.56 -26.13 -5.70
N LEU A 403 18.79 -26.07 -6.78
CA LEU A 403 17.35 -26.29 -6.75
C LEU A 403 17.01 -27.78 -6.96
N ASP A 404 17.35 -28.59 -5.95
CA ASP A 404 17.07 -30.03 -5.91
C ASP A 404 15.72 -30.32 -5.21
N TYR A 405 14.63 -30.05 -5.92
CA TYR A 405 13.28 -30.09 -5.34
C TYR A 405 12.84 -31.46 -4.82
N GLU A 406 13.49 -32.57 -5.21
CA GLU A 406 13.18 -33.91 -4.69
C GLU A 406 13.73 -34.12 -3.28
N SER A 407 14.83 -33.46 -2.91
CA SER A 407 15.50 -33.69 -1.64
C SER A 407 14.97 -32.84 -0.50
N PHE A 408 14.34 -31.70 -0.81
CA PHE A 408 13.75 -30.83 0.20
C PHE A 408 12.50 -31.46 0.80
N ASP A 409 12.25 -31.32 2.09
CA ASP A 409 10.92 -31.57 2.68
C ASP A 409 10.03 -30.31 2.66
N ASP A 410 8.79 -30.40 3.15
CA ASP A 410 7.84 -29.29 3.06
C ASP A 410 8.22 -28.10 3.95
N ASP A 411 8.84 -28.37 5.11
CA ASP A 411 9.31 -27.33 6.03
C ASP A 411 10.57 -26.66 5.48
N GLU A 412 11.45 -27.44 4.86
CA GLU A 412 12.62 -26.95 4.11
C GLU A 412 12.18 -26.08 2.93
N LEU A 413 11.17 -26.48 2.14
CA LEU A 413 10.63 -25.66 1.06
C LEU A 413 10.08 -24.31 1.56
N ARG A 414 9.28 -24.29 2.64
CA ARG A 414 8.77 -23.04 3.22
C ARG A 414 9.89 -22.16 3.75
N THR A 415 10.92 -22.75 4.36
CA THR A 415 12.11 -22.03 4.84
C THR A 415 12.88 -21.42 3.68
N LEU A 416 13.16 -22.19 2.62
CA LEU A 416 13.86 -21.73 1.42
C LEU A 416 13.09 -20.62 0.69
N ILE A 417 11.75 -20.68 0.63
CA ILE A 417 10.94 -19.59 0.07
C ILE A 417 11.18 -18.29 0.85
N SER A 418 11.16 -18.36 2.18
CA SER A 418 11.43 -17.21 3.06
C SER A 418 12.85 -16.67 2.91
N GLU A 419 13.84 -17.56 2.81
CA GLU A 419 15.25 -17.19 2.62
C GLU A 419 15.48 -16.53 1.26
N VAL A 420 14.99 -17.12 0.17
CA VAL A 420 15.10 -16.56 -1.18
C VAL A 420 14.44 -15.18 -1.26
N ALA A 421 13.27 -14.99 -0.64
CA ALA A 421 12.62 -13.69 -0.56
C ALA A 421 13.44 -12.66 0.24
N SER A 422 14.10 -13.10 1.30
CA SER A 422 14.99 -12.23 2.10
C SER A 422 16.21 -11.78 1.29
N VAL A 423 16.84 -12.70 0.56
CA VAL A 423 17.97 -12.40 -0.33
C VAL A 423 17.53 -11.48 -1.47
N TRP A 424 16.33 -11.70 -2.02
CA TRP A 424 15.77 -10.83 -3.06
C TRP A 424 15.62 -9.38 -2.59
N LEU A 425 15.22 -9.14 -1.33
CA LEU A 425 15.08 -7.79 -0.77
C LEU A 425 16.42 -7.05 -0.59
N GLU A 426 17.51 -7.79 -0.47
CA GLU A 426 18.87 -7.26 -0.31
C GLU A 426 19.61 -7.16 -1.65
N CYS A 427 19.12 -7.84 -2.68
CA CYS A 427 19.75 -7.89 -4.00
C CYS A 427 19.62 -6.56 -4.74
N ASP A 428 20.74 -6.09 -5.29
CA ASP A 428 20.87 -4.86 -6.07
C ASP A 428 21.15 -5.11 -7.56
N ASP A 429 21.22 -6.38 -7.99
CA ASP A 429 21.47 -6.80 -9.37
C ASP A 429 20.18 -7.30 -10.04
N ASP A 430 19.77 -6.67 -11.14
CA ASP A 430 18.48 -6.94 -11.81
C ASP A 430 18.37 -8.37 -12.36
N ASP A 431 19.46 -8.90 -12.93
CA ASP A 431 19.49 -10.26 -13.49
C ASP A 431 19.38 -11.30 -12.36
N THR A 432 20.09 -11.08 -11.26
CA THR A 432 20.02 -11.92 -10.07
C THR A 432 18.67 -11.82 -9.36
N CYS A 433 18.08 -10.63 -9.26
CA CYS A 433 16.72 -10.43 -8.74
C CYS A 433 15.70 -11.25 -9.53
N LYS A 434 15.88 -11.34 -10.84
CA LYS A 434 15.02 -12.15 -11.71
C LYS A 434 15.21 -13.65 -11.47
N ASP A 435 16.45 -14.11 -11.33
CA ASP A 435 16.76 -15.51 -11.04
C ASP A 435 16.25 -15.93 -9.65
N LEU A 436 16.40 -15.08 -8.63
CA LEU A 436 15.84 -15.28 -7.29
C LEU A 436 14.31 -15.37 -7.33
N LYS A 437 13.63 -14.52 -8.11
CA LYS A 437 12.18 -14.64 -8.32
C LYS A 437 11.81 -15.95 -9.01
N TYR A 438 12.60 -16.41 -9.97
CA TYR A 438 12.37 -17.70 -10.63
C TYR A 438 12.59 -18.89 -9.69
N ALA A 439 13.61 -18.82 -8.83
CA ALA A 439 13.81 -19.80 -7.77
C ALA A 439 12.61 -19.87 -6.84
N LEU A 440 12.08 -18.72 -6.39
CA LEU A 440 10.88 -18.66 -5.56
C LEU A 440 9.66 -19.28 -6.25
N VAL A 441 9.43 -18.99 -7.55
CA VAL A 441 8.35 -19.61 -8.34
C VAL A 441 8.49 -21.13 -8.37
N ASN A 442 9.70 -21.65 -8.57
CA ASN A 442 9.91 -23.09 -8.64
C ASN A 442 9.74 -23.77 -7.27
N LEU A 443 10.23 -23.15 -6.20
CA LEU A 443 10.04 -23.63 -4.83
C LEU A 443 8.55 -23.69 -4.47
N GLU A 444 7.77 -22.68 -4.85
CA GLU A 444 6.31 -22.71 -4.64
C GLU A 444 5.65 -23.83 -5.44
N LEU A 445 5.99 -24.01 -6.72
CA LEU A 445 5.42 -25.10 -7.52
C LEU A 445 5.78 -26.47 -6.92
N ALA A 446 7.01 -26.64 -6.44
CA ALA A 446 7.44 -27.86 -5.76
C ALA A 446 6.61 -28.09 -4.49
N LEU A 447 6.37 -27.06 -3.69
CA LEU A 447 5.49 -27.13 -2.52
C LEU A 447 4.06 -27.53 -2.91
N GLY A 448 3.52 -26.97 -4.00
CA GLY A 448 2.15 -27.24 -4.45
C GLY A 448 1.92 -28.65 -4.96
N THR A 449 2.95 -29.30 -5.53
CA THR A 449 2.88 -30.71 -5.96
C THR A 449 2.75 -31.71 -4.80
N ARG A 450 2.93 -31.25 -3.57
CA ARG A 450 2.91 -32.08 -2.35
C ARG A 450 1.70 -31.82 -1.47
N ILE A 451 1.23 -30.58 -1.46
CA ILE A 451 0.04 -30.16 -0.71
C ILE A 451 -1.24 -30.64 -1.41
N PHE A 452 -1.26 -30.53 -2.73
CA PHE A 452 -2.39 -30.95 -3.57
C PHE A 452 -2.11 -32.27 -4.27
#